data_AF-A0A820PIY6-F1
#
_entry.id   AF-A0A820PIY6-F1
#
_cell.length_a   1.000
_cell.length_b   1.000
_cell.length_c   1.000
_cell.angle_alpha   90.00
_cell.angle_beta   90.00
_cell.angle_gamma   90.00
#
_symmetry.space_group_name_H-M   'P 1'
#
loop_
_entity.id
_entity.type
_entity.pdbx_description
1 polymer ?
#
loop_
_entity_poly.entity_id
_entity_poly.type
_entity_poly.pdbx_seq_one_letter_code
_entity_poly.pdbx_strand_id
1 'polypeptide(L)'
;PISISECHAQGHYIIVENTSRSKNIDLSNWIIHQENENGNKLIFTFPDNCLLESKHSLKILANTYESEQKNDDEVIATSISTWHTGSYIITTLINPEGKDRATLTKKTIFS
;
A
#
# COMPACT_ATOMS: atom_id res chain seq x y z
N PRO A 1 -9.89 -1.02 -11.36
CA PRO A 1 -10.75 -0.56 -10.25
C PRO A 1 -10.06 -0.91 -8.92
N ILE A 2 -8.94 -0.22 -8.67
CA ILE A 2 -8.17 -0.33 -7.43
C ILE A 2 -7.59 1.04 -7.13
N SER A 3 -7.49 1.38 -5.86
CA SER A 3 -6.95 2.65 -5.37
C SER A 3 -6.08 2.44 -4.15
N ILE A 4 -5.18 3.38 -3.90
CA ILE A 4 -4.53 3.55 -2.61
C ILE A 4 -5.39 4.55 -1.85
N SER A 5 -6.15 4.09 -0.86
CA SER A 5 -7.12 4.93 -0.14
C SER A 5 -6.46 5.71 0.99
N GLU A 6 -5.41 5.17 1.61
CA GLU A 6 -4.70 5.83 2.70
C GLU A 6 -3.20 5.48 2.74
N CYS A 7 -2.37 6.48 3.05
CA CYS A 7 -1.00 6.28 3.55
C CYS A 7 -0.90 6.94 4.93
N HIS A 8 -0.72 6.13 5.98
CA HIS A 8 -0.78 6.60 7.37
C HIS A 8 0.27 7.69 7.64
N ALA A 9 -0.10 8.73 8.37
CA ALA A 9 0.78 9.90 8.56
C ALA A 9 2.08 9.59 9.30
N GLN A 10 2.06 8.57 10.17
CA GLN A 10 3.23 8.12 10.94
C GLN A 10 3.91 6.90 10.32
N GLY A 11 3.52 6.48 9.10
CA GLY A 11 4.20 5.40 8.38
C GLY A 11 3.85 3.98 8.85
N HIS A 12 2.80 3.84 9.65
CA HIS A 12 2.41 2.55 10.22
C HIS A 12 1.80 1.60 9.19
N TYR A 13 1.05 2.14 8.22
CA TYR A 13 0.39 1.32 7.20
C TYR A 13 0.04 2.09 5.92
N ILE A 14 -0.31 1.33 4.91
CA ILE A 14 -0.96 1.76 3.67
C ILE A 14 -2.25 0.96 3.52
N ILE A 15 -3.32 1.57 3.00
CA ILE A 15 -4.56 0.86 2.66
C ILE A 15 -4.75 0.90 1.15
N VAL A 16 -5.00 -0.28 0.57
CA VAL A 16 -5.44 -0.43 -0.82
C VAL A 16 -6.90 -0.89 -0.83
N GLU A 17 -7.68 -0.36 -1.76
CA GLU A 17 -9.11 -0.63 -1.85
C GLU A 17 -9.48 -1.11 -3.25
N ASN A 18 -10.24 -2.21 -3.31
CA ASN A 18 -10.83 -2.69 -4.54
C ASN A 18 -12.20 -2.05 -4.74
N THR A 19 -12.24 -1.01 -5.58
CA THR A 19 -13.47 -0.26 -5.90
C THR A 19 -14.35 -0.94 -6.95
N SER A 20 -14.02 -2.15 -7.38
CA SER A 20 -14.86 -2.94 -8.27
C SER A 20 -16.21 -3.25 -7.61
N ARG A 21 -17.27 -3.35 -8.41
CA ARG A 21 -18.60 -3.73 -7.93
C ARG A 21 -18.82 -5.23 -7.82
N SER A 22 -18.07 -6.03 -8.59
CA SER A 22 -18.29 -7.48 -8.70
C SER A 22 -17.04 -8.31 -8.96
N LYS A 23 -15.85 -7.70 -9.07
CA LYS A 23 -14.61 -8.44 -9.43
C LYS A 23 -13.60 -8.35 -8.31
N ASN A 24 -13.17 -9.50 -7.83
CA ASN A 24 -12.00 -9.62 -6.97
C ASN A 24 -10.74 -9.31 -7.78
N ILE A 25 -9.68 -8.88 -7.10
CA ILE A 25 -8.39 -8.57 -7.71
C ILE A 25 -7.35 -9.46 -7.04
N ASP A 26 -6.65 -10.23 -7.86
CA ASP A 26 -5.47 -10.95 -7.41
C ASP A 26 -4.27 -9.98 -7.38
N LEU A 27 -3.77 -9.72 -6.17
CA LEU A 27 -2.63 -8.87 -5.89
C LEU A 27 -1.31 -9.64 -5.83
N SER A 28 -1.32 -10.96 -6.08
CA SER A 28 -0.10 -11.78 -6.04
C SER A 28 1.00 -11.18 -6.92
N ASN A 29 2.18 -10.97 -6.33
CA ASN A 29 3.36 -10.42 -7.01
C ASN A 29 3.21 -8.96 -7.51
N TRP A 30 2.14 -8.26 -7.13
CA TRP A 30 2.10 -6.81 -7.28
C TRP A 30 3.11 -6.17 -6.34
N ILE A 31 3.47 -4.93 -6.61
CA ILE A 31 4.37 -4.17 -5.74
C ILE A 31 3.76 -2.83 -5.34
N ILE A 32 4.03 -2.43 -4.09
CA ILE A 32 3.95 -1.04 -3.67
C ILE A 32 5.36 -0.46 -3.80
N HIS A 33 5.49 0.59 -4.61
CA HIS A 33 6.68 1.41 -4.71
C HIS A 33 6.39 2.77 -4.08
N GLN A 34 7.14 3.13 -3.05
CA GLN A 34 7.01 4.42 -2.37
C GLN A 34 8.31 5.20 -2.49
N GLU A 35 8.22 6.47 -2.88
CA GLU A 35 9.36 7.36 -3.06
C GLU A 35 9.09 8.68 -2.33
N ASN A 36 10.10 9.18 -1.60
CA ASN A 36 10.04 10.46 -0.91
C ASN A 36 10.77 11.57 -1.69
N GLU A 37 10.68 12.82 -1.20
CA GLU A 37 11.34 13.98 -1.82
C GLU A 37 12.86 13.86 -2.00
N ASN A 38 13.52 13.01 -1.21
CA ASN A 38 14.96 12.77 -1.30
C ASN A 38 15.31 11.67 -2.30
N GLY A 39 14.31 11.07 -2.98
CA GLY A 39 14.50 9.96 -3.89
C GLY A 39 14.74 8.61 -3.21
N ASN A 40 14.56 8.51 -1.88
CA ASN A 40 14.64 7.24 -1.18
C ASN A 40 13.41 6.39 -1.52
N LYS A 41 13.65 5.09 -1.71
CA LYS A 41 12.64 4.14 -2.20
C LYS A 41 12.39 3.03 -1.20
N LEU A 42 11.12 2.69 -1.05
CA LEU A 42 10.66 1.46 -0.40
C LEU A 42 9.88 0.63 -1.41
N ILE A 43 10.17 -0.68 -1.45
CA ILE A 43 9.48 -1.63 -2.29
C ILE A 43 8.96 -2.77 -1.41
N PHE A 44 7.66 -3.02 -1.51
CA PHE A 44 7.01 -4.18 -0.93
C PHE A 44 6.36 -4.99 -2.04
N THR A 45 6.52 -6.30 -2.00
CA THR A 45 5.86 -7.24 -2.91
C THR A 45 4.77 -7.98 -2.15
N PHE A 46 3.56 -7.96 -2.70
CA PHE A 46 2.44 -8.72 -2.12
C PHE A 46 2.72 -10.22 -2.18
N PRO A 47 2.35 -10.99 -1.14
CA PRO A 47 2.55 -12.43 -1.12
C PRO A 47 1.71 -13.14 -2.18
N ASP A 48 2.08 -14.38 -2.49
CA ASP A 48 1.27 -15.24 -3.34
C ASP A 48 -0.12 -15.50 -2.74
N ASN A 49 -1.11 -15.67 -3.62
CA ASN A 49 -2.52 -15.88 -3.29
C ASN A 49 -3.17 -14.72 -2.49
N CYS A 50 -2.64 -13.50 -2.64
CA CYS A 50 -3.22 -12.31 -2.02
C CYS A 50 -4.45 -11.85 -2.83
N LEU A 51 -5.63 -12.33 -2.46
CA LEU A 51 -6.89 -11.97 -3.12
C LEU A 51 -7.58 -10.82 -2.38
N LEU A 52 -7.82 -9.72 -3.08
CA LEU A 52 -8.62 -8.61 -2.56
C LEU A 52 -10.05 -8.66 -3.13
N GLU A 53 -11.01 -8.94 -2.26
CA GLU A 53 -12.41 -9.05 -2.62
C GLU A 53 -12.99 -7.72 -3.14
N SER A 54 -14.03 -7.82 -3.97
CA SER A 54 -14.76 -6.67 -4.46
C SER A 54 -15.30 -5.82 -3.30
N LYS A 55 -15.12 -4.50 -3.37
CA LYS A 55 -15.55 -3.52 -2.33
C LYS A 55 -14.89 -3.71 -0.96
N HIS A 56 -13.80 -4.45 -0.88
CA HIS A 56 -13.01 -4.59 0.34
C HIS A 56 -11.70 -3.81 0.23
N SER A 57 -11.07 -3.64 1.39
CA SER A 57 -9.77 -3.01 1.55
C SER A 57 -8.78 -3.97 2.20
N LEU A 58 -7.52 -3.87 1.82
CA LEU A 58 -6.43 -4.57 2.47
C LEU A 58 -5.51 -3.52 3.11
N LYS A 59 -5.19 -3.71 4.39
CA LYS A 59 -4.25 -2.86 5.12
C LYS A 59 -2.88 -3.54 5.17
N ILE A 60 -1.86 -2.82 4.71
CA ILE A 60 -0.47 -3.28 4.69
C ILE A 60 0.27 -2.60 5.83
N LEU A 61 0.47 -3.33 6.94
CA LEU A 61 1.16 -2.90 8.14
C LEU A 61 2.69 -2.94 7.94
N ALA A 62 3.40 -1.94 8.45
CA ALA A 62 4.86 -2.00 8.56
C ALA A 62 5.28 -2.98 9.68
N ASN A 63 6.44 -3.62 9.53
CA ASN A 63 6.90 -4.72 10.39
C ASN A 63 7.06 -4.34 11.86
N THR A 64 7.39 -3.08 12.19
CA THR A 64 7.53 -2.67 13.60
C THR A 64 6.19 -2.34 14.26
N TYR A 65 5.10 -2.41 13.51
CA TYR A 65 3.75 -2.10 13.97
C TYR A 65 2.86 -3.32 13.73
N GLU A 66 3.10 -4.37 14.51
CA GLU A 66 2.16 -5.48 14.59
C GLU A 66 0.88 -5.01 15.29
N SER A 67 -0.25 -5.30 14.66
CA SER A 67 -1.55 -5.27 15.33
C SER A 67 -1.55 -6.32 16.44
N GLU A 68 -1.91 -5.96 17.67
CA GLU A 68 -2.08 -6.93 18.78
C GLU A 68 -3.07 -8.06 18.43
N GLN A 69 -3.90 -7.86 17.41
CA GLN A 69 -4.77 -8.85 16.78
C GLN A 69 -4.68 -8.74 15.26
N LYS A 70 -4.12 -9.76 14.60
CA LYS A 70 -4.08 -9.84 13.14
C LYS A 70 -5.49 -10.08 12.61
N ASN A 71 -6.02 -9.13 11.85
CA ASN A 71 -7.30 -9.31 11.15
C ASN A 71 -7.08 -9.96 9.78
N ASP A 72 -8.11 -10.60 9.23
CA ASP A 72 -8.03 -11.27 7.92
C ASP A 72 -7.76 -10.27 6.77
N ASP A 73 -8.08 -8.99 6.97
CA ASP A 73 -7.86 -7.89 6.02
C ASP A 73 -6.50 -7.18 6.19
N GLU A 74 -5.52 -7.86 6.81
CA GLU A 74 -4.20 -7.29 7.12
C GLU A 74 -3.03 -8.14 6.61
N VAL A 75 -2.05 -7.47 6.01
CA VAL A 75 -0.76 -8.06 5.60
C VAL A 75 0.37 -7.30 6.26
N ILE A 76 1.35 -8.02 6.79
CA ILE A 76 2.56 -7.43 7.37
C ILE A 76 3.65 -7.38 6.30
N ALA A 77 4.13 -6.18 6.00
CA ALA A 77 5.27 -5.96 5.12
C ALA A 77 6.57 -6.16 5.90
N THR A 78 7.00 -7.42 6.04
CA THR A 78 8.18 -7.80 6.84
C THR A 78 9.48 -7.14 6.39
N SER A 79 9.59 -6.73 5.12
CA SER A 79 10.73 -5.99 4.58
C SER A 79 10.72 -4.49 4.88
N ILE A 80 9.62 -3.96 5.43
CA ILE A 80 9.39 -2.53 5.65
C ILE A 80 9.32 -2.30 7.16
N SER A 81 10.35 -1.68 7.76
CA SER A 81 10.30 -1.30 9.17
C SER A 81 9.26 -0.21 9.41
N THR A 82 9.26 0.84 8.57
CA THR A 82 8.27 1.92 8.55
C THR A 82 8.08 2.42 7.13
N TRP A 83 6.86 2.78 6.76
CA TRP A 83 6.59 3.48 5.51
C TRP A 83 7.10 4.92 5.59
N HIS A 84 7.37 5.53 4.43
CA HIS A 84 7.80 6.92 4.39
C HIS A 84 6.76 7.84 5.03
N THR A 85 7.29 8.81 5.77
CA THR A 85 6.56 9.93 6.35
C THR A 85 7.19 11.23 5.83
N GLY A 86 6.41 12.31 5.82
CA GLY A 86 6.88 13.61 5.33
C GLY A 86 5.86 14.39 4.53
N SER A 87 6.33 15.53 4.02
CA SER A 87 5.58 16.53 3.27
C SER A 87 5.36 16.16 1.81
N TYR A 88 6.19 15.29 1.23
CA TYR A 88 6.05 14.87 -0.17
C TYR A 88 6.40 13.39 -0.32
N ILE A 89 5.39 12.60 -0.66
CA ILE A 89 5.53 11.15 -0.87
C ILE A 89 4.68 10.76 -2.09
N ILE A 90 5.26 9.96 -2.97
CA ILE A 90 4.55 9.28 -4.05
C ILE A 90 4.47 7.81 -3.67
N THR A 91 3.26 7.26 -3.66
CA THR A 91 3.02 5.82 -3.48
C THR A 91 2.34 5.29 -4.74
N THR A 92 2.95 4.29 -5.37
CA THR A 92 2.46 3.68 -6.61
C THR A 92 2.23 2.18 -6.38
N LEU A 93 1.08 1.69 -6.83
CA LEU A 93 0.74 0.28 -6.89
C LEU A 93 0.94 -0.21 -8.32
N ILE A 94 1.82 -1.20 -8.51
CA ILE A 94 2.27 -1.67 -9.82
C ILE A 94 1.97 -3.17 -9.93
N ASN A 95 1.40 -3.61 -11.05
CA ASN A 95 1.11 -5.02 -11.29
C ASN A 95 2.35 -5.79 -11.82
N PRO A 96 2.30 -7.13 -11.93
CA PRO A 96 3.43 -7.93 -12.43
C PRO A 96 3.85 -7.63 -13.88
N GLU A 97 2.97 -6.99 -14.66
CA GLU A 97 3.31 -6.52 -16.02
C GLU A 97 4.12 -5.21 -16.01
N GLY A 98 4.40 -4.64 -14.84
CA GLY A 98 5.07 -3.35 -14.70
C GLY A 98 4.18 -2.14 -14.97
N LYS A 99 2.85 -2.30 -14.98
CA LYS A 99 1.91 -1.20 -15.20
C LYS A 99 1.42 -0.62 -13.88
N ASP A 100 1.47 0.71 -13.79
CA ASP A 100 0.87 1.46 -12.70
C ASP A 100 -0.66 1.24 -12.70
N ARG A 101 -1.18 0.86 -11.53
CA ARG A 101 -2.60 0.59 -11.33
C ARG A 101 -3.28 1.61 -10.43
N ALA A 102 -2.52 2.23 -9.53
CA ALA A 102 -2.95 3.36 -8.72
C ALA A 102 -1.72 4.16 -8.27
N THR A 103 -1.88 5.47 -8.14
CA THR A 103 -0.84 6.37 -7.60
C THR A 103 -1.50 7.36 -6.66
N LEU A 104 -0.91 7.54 -5.48
CA LEU A 104 -1.30 8.55 -4.51
C LEU A 104 -0.09 9.46 -4.23
N THR A 105 -0.26 10.76 -4.46
CA THR A 105 0.74 11.77 -4.10
C THR A 105 0.26 12.54 -2.89
N LYS A 106 0.98 12.40 -1.77
CA LYS A 106 0.76 13.21 -0.56
C LYS A 106 1.63 14.45 -0.63
N LYS A 107 1.01 15.63 -0.57
CA LYS A 107 1.71 16.91 -0.43
C LYS A 107 1.15 17.67 0.76
N THR A 108 1.98 17.95 1.76
CA THR A 108 1.64 18.88 2.85
C THR A 108 2.18 20.25 2.49
N ILE A 109 1.28 21.20 2.25
CA ILE A 109 1.63 22.60 2.04
C ILE A 109 1.49 23.30 3.39
N PHE A 110 2.59 23.77 3.96
CA PHE A 110 2.54 24.67 5.11
C PHE A 110 2.17 26.06 4.59
N SER A 111 1.01 26.58 5.01
CA SER A 111 0.53 27.94 4.74
C SER A 111 0.94 28.89 5.85
#